data_AF-A0A1V5NHU1-F1
#
_entry.id   AF-A0A1V5NHU1-F1
#
_cell.length_a   1.000
_cell.length_b   1.000
_cell.length_c   1.000
_cell.angle_alpha   90.00
_cell.angle_beta   90.00
_cell.angle_gamma   90.00
#
_symmetry.space_group_name_H-M   'P 1'
#
loop_
_entity.id
_entity.type
_entity.pdbx_description
1 polymer ?
#
loop_
_entity_poly.entity_id
_entity_poly.type
_entity_poly.pdbx_seq_one_letter_code
_entity_poly.pdbx_strand_id
1 'polypeptide(L)'
;MDLGRLQEPFSAEDIEWRVGVMNADRTSGTALPYVTNRAIQDRLDGVTGPQNWRNEFEKWNDKGVKCGISIRFDGEWVTKYDGADEPNIEPTKGGFSDAMKRAAVQWGIGRYLYSMPIVWVPLEQGRIAKETLDDLYKRYRAYVKKRFGSS
;
A
#
# COMPACT_ATOMS: atom_id res chain seq x y z
N MET A 1 8.92 -4.98 -21.43
CA MET A 1 8.46 -4.71 -20.06
C MET A 1 7.77 -3.35 -20.08
N ASP A 2 6.48 -3.28 -19.74
CA ASP A 2 5.77 -2.00 -19.67
C ASP A 2 5.65 -1.57 -18.20
N LEU A 3 6.62 -0.77 -17.74
CA LEU A 3 6.67 -0.29 -16.36
C LEU A 3 5.51 0.67 -16.02
N GLY A 4 4.79 1.21 -17.01
CA GLY A 4 3.59 2.00 -16.79
C GLY A 4 2.51 1.20 -16.04
N ARG A 5 2.47 -0.12 -16.25
CA ARG A 5 1.51 -1.04 -15.63
C ARG A 5 1.69 -1.19 -14.12
N LEU A 6 2.85 -0.82 -13.57
CA LEU A 6 3.04 -0.73 -12.10
C LEU A 6 2.06 0.27 -11.45
N GLN A 7 1.59 1.25 -12.22
CA GLN A 7 0.72 2.33 -11.74
C GLN A 7 -0.78 2.06 -11.97
N GLU A 8 -1.15 0.95 -12.64
CA GLU A 8 -2.56 0.58 -12.83
C GLU A 8 -3.27 0.42 -11.47
N PRO A 9 -4.58 0.76 -11.39
CA PRO A 9 -5.34 0.53 -10.17
C PRO A 9 -5.36 -0.95 -9.79
N PHE A 10 -5.59 -1.23 -8.51
CA PHE A 10 -5.77 -2.59 -8.01
C PHE A 10 -7.25 -2.98 -8.13
N SER A 11 -7.53 -4.29 -8.15
CA SER A 11 -8.91 -4.73 -7.97
C SER A 11 -9.41 -4.28 -6.60
N ALA A 12 -10.72 -4.13 -6.41
CA ALA A 12 -11.26 -3.76 -5.09
C ALA A 12 -10.98 -4.83 -4.02
N GLU A 13 -10.75 -6.08 -4.43
CA GLU A 13 -10.49 -7.22 -3.55
C GLU A 13 -9.06 -7.21 -3.00
N ASP A 14 -8.12 -6.56 -3.71
CA ASP A 14 -6.73 -6.37 -3.26
C ASP A 14 -6.56 -5.14 -2.35
N ILE A 15 -7.62 -4.35 -2.15
CA ILE A 15 -7.61 -3.20 -1.27
C ILE A 15 -8.02 -3.63 0.13
N GLU A 16 -7.19 -3.27 1.11
CA GLU A 16 -7.53 -3.35 2.51
C GLU A 16 -7.69 -1.95 3.11
N TRP A 17 -8.35 -1.88 4.27
CA TRP A 17 -8.66 -0.62 4.95
C TRP A 17 -8.11 -0.64 6.37
N ARG A 18 -7.40 0.43 6.74
CA ARG A 18 -6.94 0.64 8.11
C ARG A 18 -7.50 1.94 8.68
N VAL A 19 -7.61 1.96 10.00
CA VAL A 19 -7.93 3.18 10.75
C VAL A 19 -6.71 4.11 10.72
N GLY A 20 -6.95 5.37 10.36
CA GLY A 20 -5.97 6.45 10.46
C GLY A 20 -6.20 7.27 11.74
N VAL A 21 -6.44 8.57 11.58
CA VAL A 21 -6.73 9.48 12.69
C VAL A 21 -8.07 9.09 13.32
N MET A 22 -8.13 9.07 14.65
CA MET A 22 -9.34 8.82 15.43
C MET A 22 -9.81 10.10 16.12
N ASN A 23 -11.10 10.18 16.40
CA ASN A 23 -11.64 11.19 17.31
C ASN A 23 -11.27 10.87 18.77
N ALA A 24 -11.50 11.84 19.67
CA ALA A 24 -11.06 11.75 21.06
C ALA A 24 -11.67 10.57 21.84
N ASP A 25 -12.95 10.26 21.59
CA ASP A 25 -13.66 9.15 22.23
C ASP A 25 -13.47 7.79 21.52
N ARG A 26 -12.71 7.76 20.42
CA ARG A 26 -12.38 6.58 19.60
C ARG A 26 -13.60 5.86 19.02
N THR A 27 -14.72 6.56 18.85
CA THR A 27 -15.94 6.04 18.21
C THR A 27 -15.93 6.23 16.69
N SER A 28 -15.05 7.08 16.16
CA SER A 28 -14.91 7.31 14.73
C SER A 28 -13.44 7.53 14.34
N GLY A 29 -13.10 7.19 13.09
CA GLY A 29 -11.78 7.47 12.53
C GLY A 29 -11.78 7.51 11.02
N THR A 30 -10.67 7.95 10.45
CA THR A 30 -10.48 8.00 9.01
C THR A 30 -10.19 6.60 8.46
N ALA A 31 -10.88 6.20 7.39
CA ALA A 31 -10.57 4.97 6.66
C ALA A 31 -9.51 5.23 5.59
N LEU A 32 -8.36 4.56 5.70
CA LEU A 32 -7.24 4.70 4.75
C LEU A 32 -7.08 3.40 3.94
N PRO A 33 -7.21 3.45 2.60
CA PRO A 33 -7.00 2.27 1.77
C PRO A 33 -5.49 1.99 1.63
N TYR A 34 -5.14 0.71 1.58
CA TYR A 34 -3.78 0.25 1.30
C TYR A 34 -3.83 -1.10 0.57
N VAL A 35 -2.68 -1.52 0.03
CA VAL A 35 -2.50 -2.86 -0.55
C VAL A 35 -1.54 -3.68 0.31
N THR A 36 -1.75 -4.99 0.31
CA THR A 36 -0.85 -5.92 1.00
C THR A 36 0.48 -6.06 0.26
N ASN A 37 1.51 -6.55 0.96
CA ASN A 37 2.77 -6.87 0.31
C ASN A 37 2.61 -7.95 -0.77
N ARG A 38 1.68 -8.89 -0.60
CA ARG A 38 1.40 -9.93 -1.59
C ARG A 38 0.87 -9.31 -2.89
N ALA A 39 -0.10 -8.41 -2.81
CA ALA A 39 -0.61 -7.70 -3.99
C ALA A 39 0.49 -6.89 -4.71
N ILE A 40 1.42 -6.30 -3.96
CA ILE A 40 2.60 -5.62 -4.52
C ILE A 40 3.53 -6.62 -5.25
N GLN A 41 3.81 -7.77 -4.64
CA GLN A 41 4.64 -8.84 -5.23
C GLN A 41 4.00 -9.37 -6.51
N ASP A 42 2.69 -9.66 -6.49
CA ASP A 42 1.94 -10.15 -7.65
C ASP A 42 1.96 -9.11 -8.80
N ARG A 43 1.87 -7.81 -8.46
CA ARG A 43 2.01 -6.73 -9.45
C ARG A 43 3.42 -6.68 -10.05
N LEU A 44 4.46 -6.81 -9.23
CA LEU A 44 5.85 -6.83 -9.70
C LEU A 44 6.08 -8.05 -10.60
N ASP A 45 5.69 -9.24 -10.16
CA ASP A 45 5.76 -10.49 -10.93
C ASP A 45 5.03 -10.36 -12.27
N GLY A 46 3.81 -9.84 -12.27
CA GLY A 46 2.99 -9.70 -13.48
C GLY A 46 3.50 -8.66 -14.49
N VAL A 47 4.26 -7.66 -14.04
CA VAL A 47 4.76 -6.57 -14.91
C VAL A 47 6.19 -6.80 -15.36
N THR A 48 7.06 -7.23 -14.43
CA THR A 48 8.50 -7.37 -14.69
C THR A 48 8.89 -8.82 -14.92
N GLY A 49 8.14 -9.79 -14.39
CA GLY A 49 8.58 -11.17 -14.19
C GLY A 49 9.33 -11.32 -12.86
N PRO A 50 9.17 -12.44 -12.13
CA PRO A 50 9.74 -12.67 -10.80
C PRO A 50 11.28 -12.64 -10.78
N GLN A 51 11.93 -12.90 -11.91
CA GLN A 51 13.38 -12.85 -12.06
C GLN A 51 13.94 -11.44 -12.27
N ASN A 52 13.09 -10.45 -12.56
CA ASN A 52 13.50 -9.08 -12.94
C ASN A 52 13.16 -8.03 -11.88
N TRP A 53 12.78 -8.45 -10.67
CA TRP A 53 12.73 -7.58 -9.52
C TRP A 53 13.33 -8.28 -8.30
N ARG A 54 13.76 -7.49 -7.33
CA ARG A 54 14.17 -7.96 -6.01
C ARG A 54 13.88 -6.89 -4.98
N ASN A 55 13.81 -7.29 -3.72
CA ASN A 55 13.84 -6.38 -2.61
C ASN A 55 14.94 -6.73 -1.63
N GLU A 56 15.47 -5.70 -0.98
CA GLU A 56 16.42 -5.82 0.11
C GLU A 56 15.91 -5.03 1.31
N PHE A 57 16.27 -5.50 2.50
CA PHE A 57 15.93 -4.85 3.75
C PHE A 57 17.19 -4.62 4.56
N GLU A 58 17.26 -3.43 5.16
CA GLU A 58 18.37 -3.01 6.00
C GLU A 58 17.79 -2.37 7.26
N LYS A 59 18.34 -2.72 8.43
CA LYS A 59 18.08 -1.93 9.64
C LYS A 59 18.76 -0.58 9.48
N TRP A 60 17.97 0.49 9.50
CA TRP A 60 18.48 1.85 9.36
C TRP A 60 18.86 2.46 10.71
N ASN A 61 18.07 2.17 11.75
CA ASN A 61 18.35 2.52 13.14
C ASN A 61 17.65 1.51 14.08
N ASP A 62 17.71 1.73 15.40
CA ASP A 62 17.16 0.82 16.42
C ASP A 62 15.68 0.46 16.23
N LYS A 63 14.89 1.34 15.60
CA LYS A 63 13.44 1.16 15.39
C LYS A 63 13.02 1.48 13.97
N GLY A 64 13.90 1.29 12.99
CA GLY A 64 13.67 1.75 11.63
C GLY A 64 14.20 0.76 10.61
N VAL A 65 13.34 0.42 9.64
CA VAL A 65 13.65 -0.50 8.55
C VAL A 65 13.63 0.28 7.24
N LYS A 66 14.71 0.17 6.47
CA LYS A 66 14.81 0.66 5.09
C LYS A 66 14.58 -0.52 4.14
N CYS A 67 13.76 -0.32 3.12
CA CYS A 67 13.54 -1.28 2.05
C CYS A 67 13.95 -0.66 0.71
N GLY A 68 14.73 -1.40 -0.07
CA GLY A 68 14.99 -1.12 -1.47
C GLY A 68 14.23 -2.09 -2.36
N ILE A 69 13.50 -1.58 -3.36
CA ILE A 69 12.97 -2.41 -4.44
C ILE A 69 13.76 -2.09 -5.70
N SER A 70 14.44 -3.10 -6.25
CA SER A 70 15.15 -3.00 -7.51
C SER A 70 14.35 -3.66 -8.63
N ILE A 71 14.26 -2.99 -9.79
CA ILE A 71 13.70 -3.55 -11.02
C ILE A 71 14.78 -3.51 -12.10
N ARG A 72 14.90 -4.61 -12.84
CA ARG A 72 15.84 -4.72 -13.95
C ARG A 72 15.18 -4.30 -15.25
N PHE A 73 15.73 -3.30 -15.93
CA PHE A 73 15.31 -2.92 -17.28
C PHE A 73 16.53 -2.50 -18.10
N ASP A 74 16.53 -2.83 -19.39
CA ASP A 74 17.65 -2.60 -20.31
C ASP A 74 19.02 -3.11 -19.80
N GLY A 75 18.99 -4.23 -19.07
CA GLY A 75 20.19 -4.89 -18.52
C GLY A 75 20.64 -4.35 -17.16
N GLU A 76 20.19 -3.16 -16.78
CA GLU A 76 20.58 -2.43 -15.58
C GLU A 76 19.58 -2.60 -14.43
N TRP A 77 20.10 -2.53 -13.20
CA TRP A 77 19.27 -2.52 -11.99
C TRP A 77 19.09 -1.09 -11.50
N VAL A 78 17.85 -0.65 -11.40
CA VAL A 78 17.51 0.60 -10.72
C VAL A 78 16.82 0.25 -9.41
N THR A 79 17.29 0.84 -8.30
CA THR A 79 16.71 0.64 -6.97
C THR A 79 16.07 1.93 -6.48
N LYS A 80 14.89 1.80 -5.87
CA LYS A 80 14.25 2.90 -5.11
C LYS A 80 14.07 2.48 -3.67
N TYR A 81 14.40 3.40 -2.76
CA TYR A 81 14.38 3.17 -1.33
C TYR A 81 13.28 3.97 -0.64
N ASP A 82 12.73 3.41 0.42
CA ASP A 82 11.96 4.13 1.44
C ASP A 82 12.13 3.39 2.78
N GLY A 83 11.63 3.96 3.87
CA GLY A 83 11.72 3.35 5.19
C GLY A 83 10.46 3.52 6.00
N ALA A 84 10.33 2.71 7.04
CA ALA A 84 9.27 2.80 8.03
C ALA A 84 9.83 2.54 9.43
N ASP A 85 9.23 3.16 10.43
CA ASP A 85 9.51 2.83 11.82
C ASP A 85 8.88 1.47 12.19
N GLU A 86 9.54 0.73 13.06
CA GLU A 86 9.02 -0.52 13.63
C GLU A 86 7.85 -0.19 14.59
N PRO A 87 6.64 -0.75 14.38
CA PRO A 87 5.52 -0.50 15.26
C PRO A 87 5.72 -1.15 16.65
N ASN A 88 5.02 -0.64 17.66
CA ASN A 88 5.07 -1.20 19.02
C ASN A 88 4.47 -2.62 19.12
N ILE A 89 3.72 -3.08 18.11
CA ILE A 89 3.07 -4.39 18.05
C ILE A 89 3.59 -5.11 16.82
N GLU A 90 4.17 -6.31 16.98
CA GLU A 90 4.90 -7.06 15.94
C GLU A 90 5.96 -6.21 15.19
N PRO A 91 6.91 -5.58 15.90
CA PRO A 91 7.83 -4.57 15.35
C PRO A 91 8.55 -5.02 14.08
N THR A 92 9.13 -6.22 14.10
CA THR A 92 9.85 -6.77 12.96
C THR A 92 8.94 -6.99 11.75
N LYS A 93 7.76 -7.59 11.91
CA LYS A 93 6.91 -7.90 10.76
C LYS A 93 6.24 -6.65 10.19
N GLY A 94 5.80 -5.75 11.07
CA GLY A 94 5.16 -4.50 10.68
C GLY A 94 6.13 -3.54 9.99
N GLY A 95 7.33 -3.34 10.53
CA GLY A 95 8.33 -2.41 9.98
C GLY A 95 8.78 -2.82 8.58
N PHE A 96 9.08 -4.10 8.35
CA PHE A 96 9.45 -4.61 7.03
C PHE A 96 8.28 -4.50 6.03
N SER A 97 7.06 -4.78 6.49
CA SER A 97 5.89 -4.70 5.63
C SER A 97 5.64 -3.27 5.15
N ASP A 98 5.63 -2.31 6.07
CA ASP A 98 5.37 -0.92 5.74
C ASP A 98 6.52 -0.28 4.96
N ALA A 99 7.78 -0.62 5.25
CA ALA A 99 8.92 -0.16 4.47
C ALA A 99 8.82 -0.62 3.00
N MET A 100 8.44 -1.88 2.76
CA MET A 100 8.24 -2.39 1.40
C MET A 100 7.08 -1.69 0.67
N LYS A 101 5.93 -1.49 1.34
CA LYS A 101 4.81 -0.74 0.75
C LYS A 101 5.24 0.66 0.34
N ARG A 102 6.03 1.34 1.16
CA ARG A 102 6.52 2.69 0.86
C ARG A 102 7.56 2.69 -0.26
N ALA A 103 8.47 1.73 -0.31
CA ALA A 103 9.38 1.56 -1.44
C ALA A 103 8.63 1.29 -2.75
N ALA A 104 7.54 0.52 -2.71
CA ALA A 104 6.67 0.26 -3.86
C ALA A 104 5.98 1.54 -4.36
N VAL A 105 5.60 2.45 -3.45
CA VAL A 105 5.06 3.76 -3.81
C VAL A 105 6.06 4.56 -4.65
N GLN A 106 7.37 4.44 -4.44
CA GLN A 106 8.40 5.11 -5.26
C GLN A 106 8.40 4.62 -6.73
N TRP A 107 7.96 3.39 -6.96
CA TRP A 107 7.70 2.82 -8.29
C TRP A 107 6.30 3.14 -8.84
N GLY A 108 5.45 3.80 -8.05
CA GLY A 108 4.10 4.19 -8.41
C GLY A 108 3.01 3.17 -8.06
N ILE A 109 3.41 2.02 -7.53
CA ILE A 109 2.49 0.95 -7.10
C ILE A 109 1.65 1.46 -5.93
N GLY A 110 0.34 1.46 -6.09
CA GLY A 110 -0.60 1.91 -5.06
C GLY A 110 -0.52 3.42 -4.72
N ARG A 111 0.33 4.21 -5.41
CA ARG A 111 0.55 5.64 -5.10
C ARG A 111 -0.75 6.44 -5.17
N TYR A 112 -1.64 6.10 -6.09
CA TYR A 112 -2.92 6.78 -6.27
C TYR A 112 -3.88 6.64 -5.07
N LEU A 113 -3.67 5.67 -4.17
CA LEU A 113 -4.47 5.49 -2.95
C LEU A 113 -4.29 6.66 -1.98
N TYR A 114 -3.11 7.29 -1.97
CA TYR A 114 -2.84 8.48 -1.15
C TYR A 114 -3.60 9.72 -1.60
N SER A 115 -4.13 9.72 -2.83
CA SER A 115 -4.96 10.81 -3.36
C SER A 115 -6.46 10.53 -3.24
N MET A 116 -6.85 9.40 -2.65
CA MET A 116 -8.26 9.10 -2.44
C MET A 116 -8.84 10.02 -1.35
N PRO A 117 -10.04 10.61 -1.53
CA PRO A 117 -10.65 11.45 -0.52
C PRO A 117 -10.83 10.70 0.81
N ILE A 118 -10.42 11.34 1.90
CA ILE A 118 -10.52 10.77 3.26
C ILE A 118 -12.00 10.72 3.67
N VAL A 119 -12.40 9.59 4.25
CA VAL A 119 -13.75 9.39 4.79
C VAL A 119 -13.66 9.03 6.26
N TRP A 120 -14.49 9.66 7.08
CA TRP A 120 -14.69 9.29 8.48
C TRP A 120 -15.75 8.20 8.58
N VAL A 121 -15.45 7.15 9.33
CA VAL A 121 -16.33 6.00 9.53
C VAL A 121 -16.48 5.70 11.03
N PRO A 122 -17.61 5.12 11.46
CA PRO A 122 -17.74 4.59 12.81
C PRO A 122 -16.75 3.45 13.05
N LEU A 123 -16.29 3.34 14.30
CA LEU A 123 -15.41 2.29 14.75
C LEU A 123 -16.09 1.40 15.80
N GLU A 124 -15.87 0.10 15.68
CA GLU A 124 -16.23 -0.90 16.68
C GLU A 124 -14.95 -1.44 17.32
N GLN A 125 -14.78 -1.21 18.62
CA GLN A 125 -13.58 -1.63 19.37
C GLN A 125 -12.26 -1.19 18.70
N GLY A 126 -12.26 0.03 18.15
CA GLY A 126 -11.09 0.61 17.47
C GLY A 126 -10.80 0.04 16.07
N ARG A 127 -11.72 -0.74 15.49
CA ARG A 127 -11.65 -1.23 14.11
C ARG A 127 -12.77 -0.61 13.29
N ILE A 128 -12.58 -0.52 11.97
CA ILE A 128 -13.63 -0.09 11.04
C ILE A 128 -14.81 -1.06 11.20
N ALA A 129 -16.02 -0.51 11.45
CA ALA A 129 -17.23 -1.30 11.63
C ALA A 129 -17.54 -2.10 10.34
N LYS A 130 -17.87 -3.39 10.46
CA LYS A 130 -17.96 -4.30 9.29
C LYS A 130 -19.00 -3.86 8.27
N GLU A 131 -20.11 -3.32 8.74
CA GLU A 131 -21.21 -2.78 7.94
C GLU A 131 -20.80 -1.58 7.07
N THR A 132 -19.67 -0.94 7.36
CA THR A 132 -19.16 0.19 6.56
C THR A 132 -18.24 -0.24 5.41
N LEU A 133 -17.74 -1.48 5.42
CA LEU A 133 -16.76 -1.94 4.43
C LEU A 133 -17.33 -1.94 3.01
N ASP A 134 -18.59 -2.34 2.84
CA ASP A 134 -19.24 -2.34 1.53
C ASP A 134 -19.31 -0.93 0.92
N ASP A 135 -19.57 0.09 1.74
CA ASP A 135 -19.57 1.49 1.29
C ASP A 135 -18.17 1.94 0.89
N LEU A 136 -17.15 1.60 1.68
CA LEU A 136 -15.75 1.90 1.36
C LEU A 136 -15.32 1.28 0.03
N TYR A 137 -15.66 0.02 -0.24
CA TYR A 137 -15.37 -0.60 -1.53
C TYR A 137 -16.15 0.02 -2.69
N LYS A 138 -17.40 0.43 -2.50
CA LYS A 138 -18.17 1.19 -3.51
C LYS A 138 -17.49 2.52 -3.83
N ARG A 139 -17.05 3.25 -2.81
CA ARG A 139 -16.30 4.51 -2.98
C ARG A 139 -14.99 4.31 -3.70
N TYR A 140 -14.25 3.26 -3.38
CA TYR A 140 -13.01 2.92 -4.08
C TYR A 140 -13.25 2.64 -5.57
N ARG A 141 -14.24 1.80 -5.90
CA ARG A 141 -14.59 1.52 -7.31
C ARG A 141 -14.99 2.79 -8.07
N ALA A 142 -15.79 3.66 -7.44
CA ALA A 142 -16.19 4.93 -8.03
C ALA A 142 -14.98 5.87 -8.24
N TYR A 143 -14.06 5.92 -7.26
CA TYR A 143 -12.83 6.70 -7.34
C TYR A 143 -11.92 6.23 -8.49
N VAL A 144 -11.69 4.92 -8.59
CA VAL A 144 -10.89 4.33 -9.67
C VAL A 144 -11.52 4.63 -11.03
N LYS A 145 -12.82 4.38 -11.19
CA LYS A 145 -13.55 4.65 -12.45
C LYS A 145 -13.44 6.13 -12.86
N LYS A 146 -13.58 7.05 -11.91
CA LYS A 146 -13.45 8.50 -12.16
C LYS A 146 -12.03 8.89 -12.58
N ARG A 147 -11.01 8.30 -11.95
CA ARG A 147 -9.61 8.70 -12.11
C ARG A 147 -8.95 8.09 -13.35
N PHE A 148 -9.22 6.83 -13.63
CA PHE A 148 -8.50 6.06 -14.65
C PHE A 148 -9.31 5.79 -15.92
N GLY A 149 -10.60 6.19 -15.95
CA GLY A 149 -11.53 5.70 -16.95
C GLY A 149 -11.91 4.25 -16.65
N SER A 150 -13.04 3.77 -17.17
CA SER A 150 -13.47 2.38 -16.98
C SER A 150 -12.37 1.39 -17.37
N SER A 151 -11.85 0.68 -16.38
CA SER A 151 -11.16 -0.61 -16.53
C SER A 151 -12.10 -1.68 -17.05
#